data_AF-A0A9P8LAX4-F1
#
_entry.id   AF-A0A9P8LAX4-F1
#
_cell.length_a   1.000
_cell.length_b   1.000
_cell.length_c   1.000
_cell.angle_alpha   90.00
_cell.angle_beta   90.00
_cell.angle_gamma   90.00
#
_symmetry.space_group_name_H-M   'P 1'
#
loop_
_entity.id
_entity.type
_entity.pdbx_description
1 polymer ?
#
loop_
_entity_poly.entity_id
_entity_poly.type
_entity_poly.pdbx_seq_one_letter_code
_entity_poly.pdbx_strand_id
1 'polypeptide(L)'
;MGDARISRQDVRASIWFLEENELYMTVKPYSLAFTPEAQVPRENIQRKEVPVSISDLRGSEKLFSLDCNGFMVLEFQNKHEVDWDETRVKDLHYSKVVSEIERDIPEARCIALHHQIRKRHLLFPNSTGKDYTYGQPLRAAHVDLVLPSAEQLIQECLGQQASSILKGKYLIAK
;
A
#
# COMPACT_ATOMS: atom_id res chain seq x y z
N MET A 1 15.13 21.87 24.46
CA MET A 1 14.93 20.41 24.61
C MET A 1 15.56 19.77 23.39
N GLY A 2 16.56 18.91 23.60
CA GLY A 2 17.53 18.50 22.58
C GLY A 2 16.89 17.74 21.42
N ASP A 3 17.07 18.27 20.22
CA ASP A 3 16.77 17.64 18.94
C ASP A 3 17.78 16.48 18.76
N ALA A 4 17.43 15.30 19.26
CA ALA A 4 18.18 14.09 19.02
C ALA A 4 18.05 13.76 17.53
N ARG A 5 18.94 14.34 16.72
CA ARG A 5 19.08 14.01 15.31
C ARG A 5 19.36 12.52 15.23
N ILE A 6 18.36 11.74 14.89
CA ILE A 6 18.52 10.33 14.51
C ILE A 6 19.57 10.33 13.41
N SER A 7 20.67 9.61 13.64
CA SER A 7 21.73 9.42 12.67
C SER A 7 21.11 9.03 11.32
N ARG A 8 21.37 9.81 10.26
CA ARG A 8 20.92 9.53 8.87
C ARG A 8 21.72 8.37 8.25
N GLN A 9 21.93 7.31 9.01
CA GLN A 9 22.60 6.11 8.55
C GLN A 9 21.57 5.13 8.05
N ASP A 10 21.95 4.38 7.01
CA ASP A 10 21.21 3.23 6.55
C ASP A 10 20.96 2.25 7.71
N VAL A 11 19.70 1.86 7.86
CA VAL A 11 19.29 0.86 8.83
C VAL A 11 19.28 -0.50 8.14
N ARG A 12 19.97 -1.48 8.73
CA ARG A 12 19.87 -2.88 8.30
C ARG A 12 18.64 -3.51 8.94
N ALA A 13 17.78 -4.08 8.10
CA ALA A 13 16.58 -4.77 8.51
C ALA A 13 16.36 -6.01 7.64
N SER A 14 15.25 -6.69 7.86
CA SER A 14 14.83 -7.83 7.06
C SER A 14 13.36 -7.73 6.68
N ILE A 15 13.02 -8.24 5.49
CA ILE A 15 11.66 -8.29 4.97
C ILE A 15 11.36 -9.73 4.53
N TRP A 16 10.16 -10.21 4.79
CA TRP A 16 9.72 -11.52 4.29
C TRP A 16 9.28 -11.43 2.84
N PHE A 17 9.80 -12.30 1.98
CA PHE A 17 9.36 -12.50 0.60
C PHE A 17 8.72 -13.88 0.45
N LEU A 18 7.88 -14.06 -0.58
CA LEU A 18 7.44 -15.39 -0.99
C LEU A 18 8.67 -16.21 -1.41
N GLU A 19 8.84 -17.39 -0.82
CA GLU A 19 9.92 -18.29 -1.19
C GLU A 19 9.63 -18.94 -2.54
N GLU A 20 10.64 -19.08 -3.41
CA GLU A 20 10.48 -19.82 -4.65
C GLU A 20 10.30 -21.31 -4.32
N ASN A 21 9.20 -21.90 -4.79
CA ASN A 21 8.86 -23.29 -4.52
C ASN A 21 8.21 -23.93 -5.76
N GLU A 22 8.65 -25.14 -6.13
CA GLU A 22 8.12 -25.89 -7.28
C GLU A 22 6.61 -26.15 -7.17
N LEU A 23 6.07 -26.23 -5.94
CA LEU A 23 4.64 -26.33 -5.70
C LEU A 23 3.85 -25.22 -6.41
N TYR A 24 4.42 -24.02 -6.48
CA TYR A 24 3.75 -22.84 -7.06
C TYR A 24 3.62 -22.89 -8.58
N MET A 25 4.29 -23.84 -9.23
CA MET A 25 4.12 -24.09 -10.66
C MET A 25 2.79 -24.79 -10.96
N THR A 26 2.22 -25.52 -10.00
CA THR A 26 0.97 -26.28 -10.18
C THR A 26 -0.15 -25.84 -9.24
N VAL A 27 0.18 -25.21 -8.11
CA VAL A 27 -0.77 -24.77 -7.08
C VAL A 27 -0.55 -23.31 -6.75
N LYS A 28 -1.58 -22.46 -6.88
CA LYS A 28 -1.47 -21.04 -6.52
C LYS A 28 -1.13 -20.87 -5.04
N PRO A 29 -0.19 -19.96 -4.68
CA PRO A 29 0.01 -19.55 -3.29
C PRO A 29 -1.27 -18.94 -2.72
N TYR A 30 -1.63 -19.29 -1.48
CA TYR A 30 -2.80 -18.77 -0.77
C TYR A 30 -2.57 -18.66 0.74
N SER A 31 -3.31 -17.74 1.35
CA SER A 31 -3.47 -17.60 2.79
C SER A 31 -4.92 -17.24 3.08
N LEU A 32 -5.62 -18.07 3.84
CA LEU A 32 -7.03 -17.91 4.17
C LEU A 32 -7.18 -17.00 5.39
N ALA A 33 -8.02 -15.97 5.27
CA ALA A 33 -8.34 -15.08 6.38
C ALA A 33 -9.20 -15.77 7.46
N PHE A 34 -9.87 -16.87 7.12
CA PHE A 34 -10.72 -17.66 8.00
C PHE A 34 -10.11 -19.04 8.30
N THR A 35 -10.67 -19.73 9.29
CA THR A 35 -10.34 -21.14 9.58
C THR A 35 -11.20 -22.04 8.68
N PRO A 36 -10.61 -22.83 7.77
CA PRO A 36 -11.37 -23.73 6.92
C PRO A 36 -11.97 -24.89 7.73
N GLU A 37 -13.17 -25.36 7.36
CA GLU A 37 -13.84 -26.49 8.03
C GLU A 37 -13.24 -27.86 7.63
N ALA A 38 -12.56 -27.93 6.48
CA ALA A 38 -11.92 -29.13 5.96
C ALA A 38 -10.46 -29.25 6.44
N GLN A 39 -9.83 -30.42 6.22
CA GLN A 39 -8.38 -30.63 6.41
C GLN A 39 -7.50 -29.86 5.39
N VAL A 40 -7.99 -28.71 4.90
CA VAL A 40 -7.24 -27.82 4.02
C VAL A 40 -6.35 -26.94 4.90
N PRO A 41 -5.03 -26.89 4.67
CA PRO A 41 -4.16 -25.97 5.36
C PRO A 41 -4.66 -24.52 5.22
N ARG A 42 -4.47 -23.68 6.23
CA ARG A 42 -4.88 -22.27 6.15
C ARG A 42 -4.03 -21.47 5.16
N GLU A 43 -2.78 -21.89 4.93
CA GLU A 43 -1.90 -21.33 3.92
C GLU A 43 -1.01 -22.42 3.32
N ASN A 44 -0.57 -22.23 2.08
CA ASN A 44 0.54 -22.98 1.47
C ASN A 44 1.75 -22.07 1.17
N ILE A 45 1.72 -20.83 1.67
CA ILE A 45 2.76 -19.82 1.46
C ILE A 45 3.96 -20.10 2.38
N GLN A 46 5.12 -20.30 1.78
CA GLN A 46 6.42 -20.31 2.45
C GLN A 46 7.07 -18.95 2.26
N ARG A 47 7.73 -18.45 3.32
CA ARG A 47 8.29 -17.10 3.34
C ARG A 47 9.78 -17.20 3.64
N LYS A 48 10.57 -16.44 2.90
CA LYS A 48 12.01 -16.29 3.10
C LYS A 48 12.31 -14.89 3.61
N GLU A 49 13.10 -14.81 4.67
CA GLU A 49 13.57 -13.53 5.20
C GLU A 49 14.75 -13.02 4.35
N VAL A 50 14.66 -11.79 3.86
CA VAL A 50 15.68 -11.17 3.00
C VAL A 50 16.22 -9.92 3.70
N PRO A 51 17.55 -9.83 3.94
CA PRO A 51 18.16 -8.64 4.53
C PRO A 51 18.12 -7.48 3.55
N VAL A 52 17.76 -6.30 4.03
CA VAL A 52 17.64 -5.06 3.25
C VAL A 52 18.36 -3.89 3.94
N SER A 53 18.77 -2.91 3.14
CA SER A 53 19.20 -1.59 3.63
C SER A 53 18.04 -0.62 3.48
N ILE A 54 17.69 0.08 4.56
CA ILE A 54 16.66 1.11 4.57
C ILE A 54 17.33 2.46 4.74
N SER A 55 17.19 3.33 3.74
CA SER A 55 17.78 4.66 3.72
C SER A 55 16.75 5.74 4.07
N ASP A 56 17.19 6.79 4.74
CA ASP A 56 16.37 7.97 5.02
C ASP A 56 16.29 8.87 3.80
N LEU A 57 15.08 9.06 3.25
CA LEU A 57 14.87 9.90 2.07
C LEU A 57 14.79 11.41 2.38
N ARG A 58 14.70 11.80 3.67
CA ARG A 58 14.45 13.19 4.08
C ARG A 58 15.61 14.12 3.66
N GLY A 59 15.26 15.20 2.97
CA GLY A 59 16.21 16.15 2.37
C GLY A 59 16.68 15.77 0.95
N SER A 60 16.22 14.63 0.43
CA SER A 60 16.52 14.13 -0.92
C SER A 60 15.25 13.90 -1.75
N GLU A 61 14.10 14.43 -1.30
CA GLU A 61 12.78 14.20 -1.89
C GLU A 61 12.73 14.50 -3.38
N LYS A 62 13.43 15.57 -3.80
CA LYS A 62 13.48 16.05 -5.19
C LYS A 62 14.27 15.13 -6.14
N LEU A 63 14.99 14.14 -5.61
CA LEU A 63 15.72 13.17 -6.43
C LEU A 63 14.81 12.05 -6.98
N PHE A 64 13.57 11.96 -6.48
CA PHE A 64 12.64 10.91 -6.86
C PHE A 64 11.56 11.44 -7.79
N SER A 65 11.40 10.82 -8.95
CA SER A 65 10.37 11.15 -9.94
C SER A 65 9.58 9.91 -10.36
N LEU A 66 8.35 10.11 -10.82
CA LEU A 66 7.51 9.00 -11.30
C LEU A 66 8.18 8.25 -12.48
N ASP A 67 8.79 8.97 -13.42
CA ASP A 67 9.39 8.37 -14.61
C ASP A 67 10.65 7.53 -14.31
N CYS A 68 11.46 7.93 -13.33
CA CYS A 68 12.71 7.24 -13.02
C CYS A 68 12.57 6.22 -11.88
N ASN A 69 11.70 6.50 -10.91
CA ASN A 69 11.61 5.74 -9.67
C ASN A 69 10.27 5.02 -9.48
N GLY A 70 9.25 5.36 -10.26
CA GLY A 70 7.88 4.87 -10.07
C GLY A 70 7.16 5.47 -8.86
N PHE A 71 7.79 6.42 -8.15
CA PHE A 71 7.21 7.18 -7.05
C PHE A 71 7.84 8.58 -6.98
N MET A 72 7.15 9.49 -6.31
CA MET A 72 7.66 10.81 -5.95
C MET A 72 7.16 11.21 -4.58
N VAL A 73 7.75 12.24 -3.99
CA VAL A 73 7.34 12.75 -2.67
C VAL A 73 6.72 14.13 -2.85
N LEU A 74 5.46 14.26 -2.40
CA LEU A 74 4.71 15.52 -2.42
C LEU A 74 4.62 16.10 -1.01
N GLU A 75 4.83 17.41 -0.89
CA GLU A 75 4.70 18.11 0.39
C GLU A 75 3.28 18.67 0.54
N PHE A 76 2.51 18.05 1.43
CA PHE A 76 1.16 18.52 1.75
C PHE A 76 1.25 19.71 2.70
N GLN A 77 0.81 20.88 2.23
CA GLN A 77 0.92 22.11 3.02
C GLN A 77 0.00 22.12 4.24
N ASN A 78 -1.13 21.41 4.17
CA ASN A 78 -2.14 21.43 5.21
C ASN A 78 -2.06 20.19 6.10
N LYS A 79 -1.30 20.29 7.21
CA LYS A 79 -1.36 19.31 8.30
C LYS A 79 -2.71 19.42 8.99
N HIS A 80 -3.60 18.48 8.72
CA HIS A 80 -4.92 18.44 9.34
C HIS A 80 -4.94 17.47 10.52
N GLU A 81 -5.70 17.82 11.56
CA GLU A 81 -6.14 16.85 12.54
C GLU A 81 -7.03 15.84 11.81
N VAL A 82 -6.50 14.63 11.64
CA VAL A 82 -7.25 13.56 11.01
C VAL A 82 -8.02 12.83 12.10
N ASP A 83 -9.34 12.97 12.08
CA ASP A 83 -10.20 11.99 12.73
C ASP A 83 -10.24 10.76 11.83
N TRP A 84 -9.57 9.68 12.25
CA TRP A 84 -9.46 8.42 11.52
C TRP A 84 -10.75 7.60 11.64
N ASP A 85 -11.85 8.22 11.23
CA ASP A 85 -13.18 7.65 10.99
C ASP A 85 -13.39 7.49 9.48
N GLU A 86 -13.97 6.37 9.06
CA GLU A 86 -14.09 6.00 7.65
C GLU A 86 -14.87 7.03 6.82
N THR A 87 -15.94 7.59 7.39
CA THR A 87 -16.80 8.57 6.70
C THR A 87 -16.07 9.91 6.61
N ARG A 88 -15.44 10.34 7.70
CA ARG A 88 -14.68 11.60 7.74
C ARG A 88 -13.47 11.60 6.82
N VAL A 89 -12.78 10.46 6.69
CA VAL A 89 -11.67 10.32 5.73
C VAL A 89 -12.16 10.60 4.32
N LYS A 90 -13.28 9.99 3.91
CA LYS A 90 -13.84 10.21 2.58
C LYS A 90 -14.25 11.66 2.36
N ASP A 91 -15.02 12.24 3.28
CA ASP A 91 -15.62 13.56 3.11
C ASP A 91 -14.59 14.70 3.19
N LEU A 92 -13.56 14.56 4.04
CA LEU A 92 -12.62 15.63 4.33
C LEU A 92 -11.28 15.48 3.62
N HIS A 93 -10.83 14.26 3.33
CA HIS A 93 -9.47 14.03 2.83
C HIS A 93 -9.40 13.73 1.34
N TYR A 94 -10.40 13.06 0.75
CA TYR A 94 -10.30 12.67 -0.65
C TYR A 94 -10.14 13.87 -1.58
N SER A 95 -11.03 14.87 -1.44
CA SER A 95 -10.98 16.08 -2.26
C SER A 95 -9.66 16.83 -2.10
N LYS A 96 -9.15 16.91 -0.87
CA LYS A 96 -7.87 17.59 -0.57
C LYS A 96 -6.68 16.85 -1.16
N VAL A 97 -6.60 15.54 -0.97
CA VAL A 97 -5.52 14.72 -1.55
C VAL A 97 -5.52 14.83 -3.07
N VAL A 98 -6.70 14.74 -3.70
CA VAL A 98 -6.86 14.95 -5.14
C VAL A 98 -6.36 16.32 -5.55
N SER A 99 -6.80 17.40 -4.88
CA SER A 99 -6.38 18.77 -5.23
C SER A 99 -4.88 19.01 -5.04
N GLU A 100 -4.25 18.46 -4.01
CA GLU A 100 -2.81 18.59 -3.78
C GLU A 100 -2.01 17.84 -4.86
N ILE A 101 -2.43 16.62 -5.22
CA ILE A 101 -1.81 15.84 -6.30
C ILE A 101 -1.96 16.56 -7.64
N GLU A 102 -3.15 17.05 -7.99
CA GLU A 102 -3.40 17.76 -9.25
C GLU A 102 -2.70 19.12 -9.30
N ARG A 103 -2.45 19.77 -8.15
CA ARG A 103 -1.63 20.98 -8.10
C ARG A 103 -0.17 20.68 -8.47
N ASP A 104 0.38 19.61 -7.92
CA ASP A 104 1.79 19.28 -8.09
C ASP A 104 2.06 18.50 -9.40
N ILE A 105 1.00 17.92 -9.99
CA ILE A 105 1.01 17.24 -11.30
C ILE A 105 -0.16 17.77 -12.15
N PRO A 106 -0.07 18.99 -12.72
CA PRO A 106 -1.17 19.65 -13.42
C PRO A 106 -1.74 18.89 -14.62
N GLU A 107 -0.95 18.01 -15.22
CA GLU A 107 -1.35 17.19 -16.36
C GLU A 107 -2.09 15.91 -15.94
N ALA A 108 -2.09 15.57 -14.65
CA ALA A 108 -2.77 14.40 -14.13
C ALA A 108 -4.19 14.74 -13.67
N ARG A 109 -5.11 13.78 -13.87
CA ARG A 109 -6.40 13.74 -13.18
C ARG A 109 -6.31 12.70 -12.08
N CYS A 110 -6.51 13.12 -10.82
CA CYS A 110 -6.46 12.22 -9.68
C CYS A 110 -7.88 11.75 -9.31
N ILE A 111 -8.00 10.46 -8.99
CA ILE A 111 -9.27 9.89 -8.51
C ILE A 111 -8.96 9.08 -7.25
N ALA A 112 -9.54 9.51 -6.12
CA ALA A 112 -9.48 8.74 -4.89
C ALA A 112 -10.45 7.54 -4.97
N LEU A 113 -9.90 6.32 -5.02
CA LEU A 113 -10.69 5.09 -5.18
C LEU A 113 -11.20 4.55 -3.84
N HIS A 114 -10.28 4.23 -2.94
CA HIS A 114 -10.59 3.68 -1.62
C HIS A 114 -9.51 4.10 -0.61
N HIS A 115 -9.77 3.87 0.67
CA HIS A 115 -8.79 4.02 1.74
C HIS A 115 -8.87 2.82 2.67
N GLN A 116 -7.81 2.58 3.44
CA GLN A 116 -7.82 1.57 4.49
C GLN A 116 -7.21 2.15 5.76
N ILE A 117 -7.96 2.10 6.85
CA ILE A 117 -7.47 2.50 8.18
C ILE A 117 -6.80 1.29 8.83
N ARG A 118 -5.52 1.43 9.18
CA ARG A 118 -4.75 0.40 9.88
C ARG A 118 -4.45 0.83 11.30
N LYS A 119 -4.87 0.02 12.28
CA LYS A 119 -4.55 0.20 13.70
C LYS A 119 -4.04 -1.12 14.25
N ARG A 120 -2.80 -1.10 14.75
CA ARG A 120 -2.14 -2.29 15.27
C ARG A 120 -2.86 -2.77 16.53
N HIS A 121 -3.32 -4.02 16.49
CA HIS A 121 -3.87 -4.71 17.64
C HIS A 121 -2.76 -5.04 18.66
N LEU A 122 -3.09 -5.07 19.95
CA LEU A 122 -2.12 -5.30 21.03
C LEU A 122 -1.34 -6.62 20.89
N LEU A 123 -1.98 -7.65 20.35
CA LEU A 123 -1.38 -8.97 20.15
C LEU A 123 -0.57 -9.11 18.86
N PHE A 124 -0.53 -8.08 18.00
CA PHE A 124 0.27 -8.13 16.78
C PHE A 124 1.76 -8.39 17.10
N PRO A 125 2.47 -9.30 16.40
CA PRO A 125 2.09 -9.92 15.12
C PRO A 125 1.30 -11.24 15.26
N ASN A 126 0.96 -11.68 16.46
CA ASN A 126 0.23 -12.92 16.69
C ASN A 126 -1.26 -12.71 16.35
N SER A 127 -1.77 -13.54 15.44
CA SER A 127 -3.18 -13.55 15.08
C SER A 127 -4.03 -14.03 16.26
N THR A 128 -5.15 -13.35 16.51
CA THR A 128 -6.16 -13.79 17.49
C THR A 128 -7.07 -14.88 16.94
N GLY A 129 -6.98 -15.16 15.63
CA GLY A 129 -7.91 -16.04 14.93
C GLY A 129 -9.31 -15.46 14.74
N LYS A 130 -9.52 -14.17 15.02
CA LYS A 130 -10.78 -13.44 14.85
C LYS A 130 -10.58 -12.25 13.93
N ASP A 131 -11.68 -11.74 13.37
CA ASP A 131 -11.66 -10.51 12.58
C ASP A 131 -11.26 -9.31 13.43
N TYR A 132 -10.48 -8.41 12.84
CA TYR A 132 -10.08 -7.15 13.46
C TYR A 132 -10.92 -6.02 12.89
N THR A 133 -11.30 -5.07 13.75
CA THR A 133 -11.97 -3.82 13.33
C THR A 133 -11.13 -3.02 12.32
N TYR A 134 -9.80 -3.08 12.44
CA TYR A 134 -8.87 -2.35 11.58
C TYR A 134 -7.85 -3.29 10.94
N GLY A 135 -7.38 -2.94 9.75
CA GLY A 135 -6.31 -3.66 9.08
C GLY A 135 -5.04 -3.70 9.94
N GLN A 136 -4.40 -4.86 10.02
CA GLN A 136 -3.14 -5.04 10.76
C GLN A 136 -1.94 -4.72 9.86
N PRO A 137 -0.78 -4.30 10.41
CA PRO A 137 0.42 -4.09 9.59
C PRO A 137 0.83 -5.37 8.83
N LEU A 138 1.37 -5.21 7.61
CA LEU A 138 1.92 -6.32 6.84
C LEU A 138 3.43 -6.45 7.11
N ARG A 139 3.92 -7.68 7.24
CA ARG A 139 5.35 -7.98 7.50
C ARG A 139 6.07 -8.58 6.29
N ALA A 140 5.31 -8.91 5.25
CA ALA A 140 5.83 -9.47 4.02
C ALA A 140 5.73 -8.45 2.89
N ALA A 141 6.74 -8.46 2.02
CA ALA A 141 6.68 -7.81 0.73
C ALA A 141 5.46 -8.34 -0.02
N HIS A 142 4.68 -7.42 -0.57
CA HIS A 142 3.53 -7.72 -1.39
C HIS A 142 3.47 -6.71 -2.54
N VAL A 143 2.89 -7.16 -3.65
CA VAL A 143 2.52 -6.29 -4.76
C VAL A 143 1.02 -6.09 -4.63
N ASP A 144 0.58 -4.84 -4.54
CA ASP A 144 -0.83 -4.53 -4.32
C ASP A 144 -1.69 -4.77 -5.55
N LEU A 145 -1.15 -4.50 -6.74
CA LEU A 145 -1.85 -4.68 -8.00
C LEU A 145 -0.90 -5.15 -9.11
N VAL A 146 -1.42 -6.04 -9.95
CA VAL A 146 -0.88 -6.35 -11.28
C VAL A 146 -1.75 -5.65 -12.33
N LEU A 147 -1.21 -5.46 -13.55
CA LEU A 147 -1.90 -4.71 -14.62
C LEU A 147 -3.35 -5.16 -14.86
N PRO A 148 -3.68 -6.46 -15.01
CA PRO A 148 -5.08 -6.86 -15.22
C PRO A 148 -6.00 -6.49 -14.05
N SER A 149 -5.50 -6.58 -12.82
CA SER A 149 -6.26 -6.17 -11.63
C SER A 149 -6.45 -4.65 -11.57
N ALA A 150 -5.47 -3.88 -12.06
CA ALA A 150 -5.57 -2.43 -12.15
C ALA A 150 -6.65 -2.01 -13.14
N GLU A 151 -6.68 -2.66 -14.31
CA GLU A 151 -7.70 -2.40 -15.33
C GLU A 151 -9.11 -2.77 -14.83
N GLN A 152 -9.23 -3.92 -14.15
CA GLN A 152 -10.49 -4.34 -13.53
C GLN A 152 -10.95 -3.32 -12.48
N LEU A 153 -10.06 -2.86 -11.59
CA LEU A 153 -10.38 -1.84 -10.59
C LEU A 153 -10.87 -0.54 -11.25
N ILE A 154 -10.21 -0.10 -12.32
CA ILE A 154 -10.62 1.08 -13.09
C ILE A 154 -12.03 0.89 -13.69
N GLN A 155 -12.31 -0.29 -14.24
CA GLN A 155 -13.64 -0.63 -14.78
C GLN A 155 -14.72 -0.59 -13.69
N GLU A 156 -14.47 -1.24 -12.55
CA GLU A 156 -15.40 -1.33 -11.43
C GLU A 156 -15.69 0.04 -10.80
N CYS A 157 -14.64 0.87 -10.62
CA CYS A 157 -14.80 2.17 -9.96
C CYS A 157 -15.32 3.26 -10.89
N LEU A 158 -14.98 3.24 -12.18
CA LEU A 158 -15.26 4.36 -13.11
C LEU A 158 -16.37 4.06 -14.12
N GLY A 159 -16.81 2.81 -14.24
CA GLY A 159 -17.90 2.41 -15.13
C GLY A 159 -17.71 2.91 -16.56
N GLN A 160 -18.65 3.71 -17.07
CA GLN A 160 -18.60 4.23 -18.44
C GLN A 160 -17.36 5.10 -18.75
N GLN A 161 -16.74 5.71 -17.73
CA GLN A 161 -15.51 6.51 -17.92
C GLN A 161 -14.26 5.64 -18.04
N ALA A 162 -14.30 4.36 -17.66
CA ALA A 162 -13.12 3.49 -17.67
C ALA A 162 -12.47 3.38 -19.05
N SER A 163 -13.28 3.21 -20.10
CA SER A 163 -12.78 3.00 -21.47
C SER A 163 -11.96 4.16 -22.03
N SER A 164 -12.17 5.40 -21.57
CA SER A 164 -11.34 6.53 -21.98
C SER A 164 -10.04 6.60 -21.19
N ILE A 165 -10.09 6.31 -19.88
CA ILE A 165 -8.92 6.28 -19.00
C ILE A 165 -7.95 5.17 -19.40
N LEU A 166 -8.47 3.97 -19.69
CA LEU A 166 -7.66 2.80 -20.08
C LEU A 166 -6.93 2.97 -21.42
N LYS A 167 -7.32 3.94 -22.25
CA LYS A 167 -6.59 4.28 -23.49
C LYS A 167 -5.40 5.20 -23.24
N GLY A 168 -5.36 5.86 -22.08
CA GLY A 168 -4.29 6.78 -21.69
C GLY A 168 -3.24 6.12 -20.81
N LYS A 169 -2.28 6.92 -20.35
CA LYS A 169 -1.37 6.52 -19.28
C LYS A 169 -2.11 6.64 -17.95
N TYR A 170 -2.01 5.62 -17.12
CA TYR A 170 -2.57 5.61 -15.76
C TYR A 170 -1.54 5.06 -14.77
N LEU A 171 -1.60 5.58 -13.55
CA LEU A 171 -0.83 5.10 -12.42
C LEU A 171 -1.82 4.85 -11.27
N ILE A 172 -1.79 3.65 -10.70
CA ILE A 172 -2.49 3.36 -9.45
C ILE A 172 -1.47 3.43 -8.34
N ALA A 173 -1.59 4.47 -7.51
CA ALA A 173 -0.77 4.66 -6.32
C ALA A 173 -1.60 4.34 -5.07
N LYS A 174 -0.92 3.83 -4.03
CA LYS A 174 -1.49 3.58 -2.70
C LYS A 174 -0.77 4.41 -1.65
#